data_AF-A0A356PCQ5-F1
#
_entry.id   AF-A0A356PCQ5-F1
#
_cell.length_a   1.000
_cell.length_b   1.000
_cell.length_c   1.000
_cell.angle_alpha   90.00
_cell.angle_beta   90.00
_cell.angle_gamma   90.00
#
_symmetry.space_group_name_H-M   'P 1'
#
loop_
_entity.id
_entity.type
_entity.pdbx_description
1 polymer ?
#
loop_
_entity_poly.entity_id
_entity_poly.type
_entity_poly.pdbx_seq_one_letter_code
_entity_poly.pdbx_strand_id
1 'polypeptide(L)' 'MSVISELIKQIEELRLDLVTIKEGRAYTDPDVVTASQKLDEVLNKYQEFVINNKSDYELEINSRFLEIHSNLQKKNKDKF' A
#
# COMPACT_ATOMS: atom_id res chain seq x y z
N MET A 1 15.94 -2.85 5.63
CA MET A 1 14.56 -3.33 5.56
C MET A 1 13.75 -2.24 4.88
N SER A 2 12.86 -2.56 3.95
CA SER A 2 12.00 -1.57 3.30
C SER A 2 10.78 -1.26 4.17
N VAL A 3 10.19 -0.07 4.03
CA VAL A 3 8.97 0.33 4.76
C VAL A 3 7.86 -0.72 4.62
N ILE A 4 7.68 -1.27 3.42
CA ILE A 4 6.69 -2.33 3.18
C ILE A 4 7.02 -3.63 3.93
N SER A 5 8.29 -4.01 4.05
CA SER A 5 8.68 -5.22 4.80
C SER A 5 8.43 -5.07 6.32
N GLU A 6 8.56 -3.85 6.85
CA GLU A 6 8.27 -3.55 8.25
C GLU A 6 6.77 -3.55 8.54
N LEU A 7 5.97 -2.99 7.62
CA LEU A 7 4.50 -3.04 7.72
C LEU A 7 3.99 -4.49 7.67
N ILE A 8 4.51 -5.31 6.75
CA ILE A 8 4.15 -6.73 6.67
C ILE A 8 4.50 -7.46 7.98
N LYS A 9 5.69 -7.19 8.54
CA LYS A 9 6.10 -7.80 9.81
C LYS A 9 5.15 -7.41 10.95
N GLN A 10 4.81 -6.13 11.09
CA GLN A 10 3.87 -5.66 12.11
C GLN A 10 2.47 -6.27 11.95
N ILE A 11 2.01 -6.44 10.71
CA ILE A 11 0.73 -7.10 10.43
C ILE A 11 0.76 -8.55 10.95
N GLU A 12 1.81 -9.31 10.66
CA GLU A 12 1.89 -10.71 11.09
C GLU A 12 1.99 -10.86 12.62
N GLU A 13 2.74 -9.98 13.28
CA GLU A 13 2.80 -9.93 14.75
C GLU A 13 1.42 -9.64 15.35
N LEU A 14 0.72 -8.62 14.86
CA LEU A 14 -0.62 -8.26 15.35
C LEU A 14 -1.69 -9.30 15.03
N ARG A 15 -1.57 -10.03 13.91
CA ARG A 15 -2.45 -11.16 13.57
C ARG A 15 -2.28 -12.29 14.59
N LEU A 16 -1.05 -12.60 14.96
CA LEU A 16 -0.77 -13.62 15.97
C LEU A 16 -1.34 -13.21 17.33
N ASP A 17 -1.10 -11.97 17.76
CA ASP A 17 -1.63 -11.42 19.00
C ASP A 17 -3.15 -11.47 19.05
N LEU A 18 -3.83 -11.08 17.97
CA LEU A 18 -5.28 -11.14 17.87
C LEU A 18 -5.81 -12.57 18.01
N VAL A 19 -5.16 -13.55 17.37
CA VAL A 19 -5.54 -14.97 17.49
C VAL A 19 -5.41 -15.43 18.94
N THR A 20 -4.31 -15.08 19.61
CA THR A 20 -4.09 -15.43 21.02
C THR A 20 -5.08 -14.74 21.96
N ILE A 21 -5.36 -13.45 21.77
CA ILE A 21 -6.31 -12.70 22.61
C ILE A 21 -7.74 -13.20 22.39
N LYS A 22 -8.11 -13.54 21.16
CA LYS A 22 -9.45 -14.03 20.82
C LYS A 22 -9.71 -15.45 21.32
N GLU A 23 -8.69 -16.24 21.63
CA GLU A 23 -8.88 -17.63 22.06
C GLU A 23 -9.79 -17.73 23.29
N GLY A 24 -10.89 -18.45 23.15
CA GLY A 24 -11.91 -18.57 24.20
C GLY A 24 -12.76 -17.32 24.47
N ARG A 25 -12.58 -16.24 23.69
CA ARG A 25 -13.32 -14.96 23.85
C ARG A 25 -14.25 -14.68 22.68
N ALA A 26 -15.27 -13.86 22.94
CA ALA A 26 -16.18 -13.36 21.90
C ALA A 26 -15.51 -12.23 21.10
N TYR A 27 -15.93 -12.03 19.85
CA TYR A 27 -15.44 -10.89 19.03
C TYR A 27 -15.85 -9.52 19.57
N THR A 28 -16.86 -9.47 20.44
CA THR A 28 -17.30 -8.26 21.14
C THR A 28 -16.54 -8.01 22.45
N ASP A 29 -15.63 -8.91 22.83
CA ASP A 29 -14.77 -8.71 23.99
C ASP A 29 -13.90 -7.46 23.80
N PRO A 30 -13.84 -6.53 24.78
CA PRO A 30 -13.12 -5.27 24.62
C PRO A 30 -11.64 -5.43 24.23
N ASP A 31 -10.96 -6.48 24.72
CA ASP A 31 -9.56 -6.71 24.39
C ASP A 31 -9.42 -7.21 22.94
N VAL A 32 -10.35 -8.07 22.49
CA VAL A 32 -10.41 -8.54 21.10
C VAL A 32 -10.71 -7.40 20.14
N VAL A 33 -11.63 -6.50 20.51
CA VAL A 33 -11.94 -5.29 19.72
C VAL A 33 -10.71 -4.39 19.64
N THR A 34 -10.05 -4.14 20.76
CA THR A 34 -8.85 -3.29 20.81
C THR A 34 -7.71 -3.87 19.97
N ALA A 35 -7.46 -5.18 20.06
CA ALA A 35 -6.47 -5.86 19.23
C ALA A 35 -6.83 -5.79 17.73
N SER A 36 -8.12 -5.94 17.39
CA SER A 36 -8.60 -5.82 16.01
C SER A 36 -8.40 -4.42 15.45
N GLN A 37 -8.68 -3.37 16.24
CA GLN A 37 -8.47 -1.98 15.83
C GLN A 37 -6.99 -1.67 15.57
N LYS A 38 -6.09 -2.16 16.43
CA LYS A 38 -4.64 -2.00 16.21
C LYS A 38 -4.17 -2.66 14.91
N LEU A 39 -4.67 -3.86 14.62
CA LEU A 39 -4.38 -4.54 13.36
C LEU A 39 -4.90 -3.74 12.16
N ASP A 40 -6.12 -3.21 12.26
CA ASP A 40 -6.74 -2.40 11.21
C ASP A 40 -5.95 -1.12 10.91
N GLU A 41 -5.45 -0.42 11.93
CA GLU A 41 -4.60 0.77 11.75
C GLU A 41 -3.35 0.49 10.92
N VAL A 42 -2.69 -0.66 11.12
CA VAL A 42 -1.49 -1.04 10.35
C VAL A 42 -1.86 -1.50 8.95
N LEU A 43 -2.97 -2.21 8.77
CA LEU A 43 -3.50 -2.58 7.46
C LEU A 43 -3.85 -1.35 6.62
N ASN A 44 -4.44 -0.32 7.23
CA ASN A 44 -4.73 0.94 6.56
C ASN A 44 -3.45 1.64 6.06
N LYS A 45 -2.40 1.69 6.89
CA LYS A 45 -1.08 2.24 6.48
C LYS A 45 -0.45 1.43 5.34
N TYR A 46 -0.56 0.11 5.39
CA TYR A 46 -0.09 -0.75 4.29
C TYR A 46 -0.85 -0.47 2.99
N GLN A 47 -2.17 -0.32 3.09
CA GLN A 47 -3.01 -0.01 1.94
C GLN A 47 -2.70 1.37 1.34
N GLU A 48 -2.54 2.41 2.17
CA GLU A 48 -2.11 3.73 1.73
C GLU A 48 -0.74 3.67 1.05
N PHE A 49 0.22 2.95 1.62
CA PHE A 49 1.53 2.77 1.01
C PHE A 49 1.41 2.13 -0.38
N VAL A 50 0.65 1.05 -0.52
CA VAL A 50 0.45 0.37 -1.80
C VAL A 50 -0.23 1.28 -2.83
N ILE A 51 -1.27 2.01 -2.43
CA ILE A 51 -2.00 2.92 -3.32
C ILE A 51 -1.10 4.06 -3.80
N ASN A 52 -0.39 4.72 -2.88
CA ASN A 52 0.47 5.85 -3.21
C ASN A 52 1.61 5.43 -4.15
N ASN A 53 2.30 4.33 -3.84
CA ASN A 53 3.37 3.84 -4.70
C ASN A 53 2.85 3.40 -6.07
N LYS A 54 1.66 2.80 -6.14
CA LYS A 54 1.03 2.45 -7.43
C LYS A 54 0.67 3.69 -8.24
N SER A 55 0.19 4.75 -7.58
CA SER A 55 -0.08 6.04 -8.22
C SER A 55 1.20 6.72 -8.72
N ASP A 56 2.30 6.61 -7.98
CA ASP A 56 3.60 7.18 -8.38
C ASP A 56 4.12 6.50 -9.66
N TYR A 57 4.03 5.17 -9.73
CA TYR A 57 4.39 4.42 -10.95
C TYR A 57 3.47 4.77 -12.14
N GLU A 58 2.17 4.90 -11.92
CA GLU A 58 1.22 5.29 -12.98
C GLU A 58 1.49 6.72 -13.49
N LEU A 59 1.80 7.67 -12.60
CA LEU A 59 2.16 9.04 -12.96
C LEU A 59 3.48 9.11 -13.74
N GLU A 60 4.49 8.32 -13.34
CA GLU A 60 5.77 8.23 -14.04
C GLU A 60 5.58 7.65 -15.46
N ILE A 61 4.83 6.56 -15.60
CA ILE A 61 4.51 5.93 -16.88
C ILE A 61 3.78 6.91 -17.80
N ASN A 62 2.77 7.60 -17.28
CA ASN A 62 1.98 8.56 -18.05
C ASN A 62 2.83 9.75 -18.51
N SER A 63 3.71 10.27 -17.64
CA SER A 63 4.62 11.37 -17.98
C SER A 63 5.60 10.96 -19.09
N ARG A 64 6.18 9.75 -19.00
CA ARG A 64 7.10 9.21 -19.99
C ARG A 64 6.44 8.94 -21.33
N PHE A 65 5.19 8.47 -21.32
CA PHE A 65 4.38 8.30 -22.52
C PHE A 65 4.19 9.65 -23.25
N LEU A 66 3.79 10.70 -22.53
CA LEU A 66 3.59 12.04 -23.10
C LEU A 66 4.89 12.61 -23.71
N GLU A 67 6.02 12.42 -23.02
CA GLU A 67 7.33 12.87 -23.50
C GLU A 67 7.71 12.19 -24.83
N ILE A 68 7.57 10.87 -24.91
CA ILE A 68 7.85 10.10 -26.13
C ILE A 68 6.96 10.59 -27.28
N HIS A 69 5.67 10.79 -27.03
CA HIS A 69 4.72 11.26 -28.06
C HIS A 69 5.07 12.66 -28.57
N SER A 70 5.41 13.59 -27.67
CA SER A 70 5.88 14.93 -28.05
C SER A 70 7.14 14.86 -28.91
N ASN A 71 8.11 14.03 -28.53
CA ASN A 71 9.37 13.90 -29.25
C ASN A 71 9.19 13.28 -30.64
N LEU A 72 8.27 12.32 -30.80
CA LEU A 72 7.90 11.75 -32.11
C LEU A 72 7.21 12.77 -33.01
N GLN A 73 6.32 13.61 -32.48
CA GLN A 73 5.67 14.68 -33.25
C GLN A 73 6.67 15.74 -33.72
N LYS A 74 7.61 16.16 -32.87
CA LYS A 74 8.67 17.10 -33.23
C LYS A 74 9.56 16.53 -34.34
N LYS A 75 10.03 15.28 -34.18
CA LYS A 75 10.88 14.60 -35.17
C LYS A 75 10.23 14.41 -36.54
N ASN A 76 8.89 14.35 -36.60
CA ASN A 76 8.14 14.28 -37.86
C ASN A 76 7.90 15.65 -38.49
N LYS A 77 7.90 16.75 -37.72
CA LYS A 77 7.84 18.12 -38.25
C LYS A 77 9.17 18.55 -38.88
N ASP A 78 10.29 18.09 -38.36
CA ASP A 78 11.63 18.43 -38.88
C ASP A 78 12.00 17.65 -40.18
N LYS A 79 11.07 16.82 -40.70
CA LYS A 79 11.25 15.99 -41.90
C LYS A 79 10.56 16.51 -43.16
N PHE A 80 9.89 17.68 -43.10
CA PHE A 80 9.24 18.34 -44.23
C PHE A 80 9.72 19.78 -44.37
#